data_AF-A0A2C5ZP38-F1
#
_entry.id   AF-A0A2C5ZP38-F1
#
_cell.length_a   1.000
_cell.length_b   1.000
_cell.length_c   1.000
_cell.angle_alpha   90.00
_cell.angle_beta   90.00
_cell.angle_gamma   90.00
#
_symmetry.space_group_name_H-M   'P 1'
#
loop_
_entity.id
_entity.type
_entity.pdbx_description
1 polymer ?
#
loop_
_entity_poly.entity_id
_entity_poly.type
_entity_poly.pdbx_seq_one_letter_code
_entity_poly.pdbx_strand_id
1 'polypeptide(L)'
;MASLVWGFSLALAALAWLLLLPSSVRGVEWQPPLQSRLNNLTWALHGSGVNGFIYNSSYTPPDRYGAYNWCNMPHVRRAEYPQPGPEWELHYVELMHRHHKRTPYPSNGFPIEPYPWNCDDVRLSLRAQPLPGPEPVAAHRQVFESGVNPFVSPGWTGTCSFPQITAQGLLDSWQHGADLYAVYHDLLGLVPASESSQFASAVRYRVTNNVITSQVAAMVVSAMWKSPNEIESLPLLVQAPGIDSLEPQYNCPSSSKLFDDIKSDASWRQHLNASANLFRTLDAISGVPGSDVGFHASLDHYYDNLSARQCHEKPLPCSTTSVTCITQELADTVYRIGNWEYSQLYRDHPLSLPASAASLGVWIGELTTHLRHVIAGRQHDVVYYHNVAHDGSVSRLLSILQVDQMVWPGMGAEVVFELWRHKESEAFFVRVLYGGKILRSSHPDLGLMDMLPAEDVLGYLEDLVGQGASRVKARCQEQKKL
;
A
#
# COMPACT_ATOMS: atom_id res chain seq x y z
N MET A 1 18.40 37.61 -83.40
CA MET A 1 19.12 36.47 -82.77
C MET A 1 19.11 36.73 -81.27
N ALA A 2 18.48 35.84 -80.50
CA ALA A 2 18.31 36.00 -79.06
C ALA A 2 18.83 34.76 -78.33
N SER A 3 19.50 35.01 -77.21
CA SER A 3 20.26 34.07 -76.37
C SER A 3 19.37 33.26 -75.42
N LEU A 4 19.83 32.08 -75.02
CA LEU A 4 19.38 31.38 -73.80
C LEU A 4 20.53 30.55 -73.22
N VAL A 5 20.79 30.76 -71.92
CA VAL A 5 21.73 30.04 -71.07
C VAL A 5 20.91 29.14 -70.13
N TRP A 6 21.32 27.89 -69.94
CA TRP A 6 20.73 26.96 -68.96
C TRP A 6 21.65 26.78 -67.75
N GLY A 7 21.04 26.83 -66.56
CA GLY A 7 21.68 26.73 -65.25
C GLY A 7 21.68 25.31 -64.67
N PHE A 8 22.54 25.16 -63.67
CA PHE A 8 22.81 23.96 -62.86
C PHE A 8 21.65 23.57 -61.93
N SER A 9 21.45 22.26 -61.73
CA SER A 9 20.57 21.69 -60.70
C SER A 9 21.37 21.32 -59.43
N LEU A 10 20.87 21.74 -58.26
CA LEU A 10 21.27 21.28 -56.93
C LEU A 10 20.09 20.51 -56.33
N ALA A 11 20.32 19.24 -55.99
CA ALA A 11 19.34 18.38 -55.32
C ALA A 11 19.54 18.48 -53.79
N LEU A 12 18.48 18.89 -53.08
CA LEU A 12 18.37 18.86 -51.62
C LEU A 12 17.72 17.53 -51.21
N ALA A 13 18.44 16.73 -50.41
CA ALA A 13 17.88 15.55 -49.74
C ALA A 13 17.19 15.99 -48.44
N ALA A 14 15.89 15.71 -48.33
CA ALA A 14 15.10 15.93 -47.13
C ALA A 14 15.17 14.70 -46.21
N LEU A 15 15.76 14.86 -45.03
CA LEU A 15 15.69 13.90 -43.92
C LEU A 15 14.30 14.00 -43.26
N ALA A 16 13.47 12.98 -43.44
CA ALA A 16 12.20 12.84 -42.75
C ALA A 16 12.45 12.37 -41.30
N TRP A 17 12.23 13.26 -40.34
CA TRP A 17 12.07 12.91 -38.94
C TRP A 17 10.71 12.23 -38.79
N LEU A 18 10.69 10.92 -38.50
CA LEU A 18 9.48 10.27 -37.98
C LEU A 18 9.21 10.84 -36.58
N LEU A 19 8.25 11.76 -36.49
CA LEU A 19 7.58 12.06 -35.23
C LEU A 19 6.79 10.81 -34.84
N LEU A 20 7.27 10.08 -33.82
CA LEU A 20 6.45 9.16 -33.06
C LEU A 20 5.33 9.99 -32.43
N LEU A 21 4.13 9.90 -33.00
CA LEU A 21 2.93 10.39 -32.34
C LEU A 21 2.78 9.60 -31.03
N PRO A 22 2.53 10.24 -29.89
CA PRO A 22 2.21 9.51 -28.67
C PRO A 22 1.01 8.63 -28.96
N SER A 23 1.15 7.34 -28.68
CA SER A 23 0.01 6.44 -28.54
C SER A 23 -0.91 7.06 -27.51
N SER A 24 -2.02 7.64 -27.95
CA SER A 24 -3.04 8.11 -27.02
C SER A 24 -3.54 6.89 -26.27
N VAL A 25 -3.17 6.80 -24.99
CA VAL A 25 -3.78 5.87 -24.05
C VAL A 25 -5.29 5.93 -24.26
N ARG A 26 -5.91 4.78 -24.56
CA ARG A 26 -7.37 4.66 -24.62
C ARG A 26 -7.88 5.11 -23.26
N GLY A 27 -8.93 5.93 -23.24
CA GLY A 27 -9.32 6.75 -22.09
C GLY A 27 -9.33 6.04 -20.73
N VAL A 28 -9.31 6.83 -19.66
CA VAL A 28 -9.21 6.42 -18.25
C VAL A 28 -10.42 5.67 -17.66
N GLU A 29 -11.08 4.87 -18.50
CA GLU A 29 -12.22 4.06 -18.15
C GLU A 29 -11.81 2.89 -17.25
N TRP A 30 -12.74 2.51 -16.38
CA TRP A 30 -12.58 1.33 -15.56
C TRP A 30 -12.62 0.08 -16.43
N GLN A 31 -11.61 -0.78 -16.27
CA GLN A 31 -11.49 -2.07 -16.91
C GLN A 31 -11.69 -3.17 -15.86
N PRO A 32 -12.58 -4.15 -16.13
CA PRO A 32 -12.90 -5.20 -15.17
C PRO A 32 -11.65 -6.01 -14.79
N PRO A 33 -11.48 -6.38 -13.50
CA PRO A 33 -10.38 -7.25 -13.07
C PRO A 33 -10.60 -8.69 -13.57
N LEU A 34 -9.55 -9.49 -13.47
CA LEU A 34 -9.59 -10.92 -13.78
C LEU A 34 -10.64 -11.62 -12.92
N GLN A 35 -11.55 -12.34 -13.56
CA GLN A 35 -12.50 -13.19 -12.86
C GLN A 35 -11.77 -14.42 -12.32
N SER A 36 -11.77 -14.58 -11.00
CA SER A 36 -11.04 -15.62 -10.29
C SER A 36 -11.81 -16.08 -9.06
N ARG A 37 -11.20 -16.98 -8.27
CA ARG A 37 -11.78 -17.37 -6.98
C ARG A 37 -11.86 -16.21 -5.99
N LEU A 38 -10.98 -15.20 -6.11
CA LEU A 38 -10.87 -14.09 -5.15
C LEU A 38 -12.10 -13.17 -5.18
N ASN A 39 -12.70 -12.96 -6.36
CA ASN A 39 -13.89 -12.13 -6.56
C ASN A 39 -15.17 -12.94 -6.81
N ASN A 40 -15.17 -14.24 -6.50
CA ASN A 40 -16.36 -15.08 -6.60
C ASN A 40 -17.04 -15.26 -5.22
N LEU A 41 -18.22 -14.67 -5.03
CA LEU A 41 -18.95 -14.73 -3.75
C LEU A 41 -19.32 -16.16 -3.32
N THR A 42 -19.68 -17.03 -4.26
CA THR A 42 -20.01 -18.43 -3.95
C THR A 42 -18.80 -19.17 -3.37
N TRP A 43 -17.62 -18.96 -3.97
CA TRP A 43 -16.36 -19.47 -3.43
C TRP A 43 -16.00 -18.84 -2.09
N ALA A 44 -16.21 -17.53 -1.93
CA ALA A 44 -15.93 -16.86 -0.67
C ALA A 44 -16.71 -17.51 0.49
N LEU A 45 -18.01 -17.76 0.28
CA LEU A 45 -18.91 -18.35 1.26
C LEU A 45 -18.69 -19.86 1.51
N HIS A 46 -18.42 -20.62 0.45
CA HIS A 46 -18.48 -22.10 0.51
C HIS A 46 -17.19 -22.82 0.13
N GLY A 47 -16.15 -22.08 -0.22
CA GLY A 47 -14.82 -22.62 -0.50
C GLY A 47 -14.19 -23.24 0.75
N SER A 48 -13.14 -24.04 0.54
CA SER A 48 -12.32 -24.60 1.61
C SER A 48 -10.94 -23.94 1.63
N GLY A 49 -10.41 -23.71 2.83
CA GLY A 49 -9.13 -23.04 3.04
C GLY A 49 -9.13 -21.58 2.57
N VAL A 50 -7.93 -21.08 2.25
CA VAL A 50 -7.67 -19.65 1.99
C VAL A 50 -6.85 -19.42 0.72
N ASN A 51 -7.13 -20.16 -0.36
CA ASN A 51 -6.38 -20.03 -1.63
C ASN A 51 -4.86 -20.27 -1.50
N GLY A 52 -4.43 -21.06 -0.50
CA GLY A 52 -3.03 -21.30 -0.20
C GLY A 52 -2.31 -20.11 0.46
N PHE A 53 -3.03 -19.08 0.88
CA PHE A 53 -2.50 -17.92 1.58
C PHE A 53 -1.98 -18.29 2.97
N ILE A 54 -1.03 -17.50 3.47
CA ILE A 54 -0.42 -17.68 4.79
C ILE A 54 -0.97 -16.60 5.74
N TYR A 55 -1.50 -17.02 6.88
CA TYR A 55 -2.08 -16.14 7.92
C TYR A 55 -1.45 -16.31 9.30
N ASN A 56 -0.56 -17.29 9.45
CA ASN A 56 -0.07 -17.76 10.75
C ASN A 56 1.46 -17.67 10.91
N SER A 57 2.17 -17.04 9.98
CA SER A 57 3.62 -16.87 10.07
C SER A 57 4.12 -15.75 9.17
N SER A 58 5.11 -14.98 9.62
CA SER A 58 5.86 -14.03 8.77
C SER A 58 6.83 -14.75 7.81
N TYR A 59 7.07 -16.05 7.99
CA TYR A 59 7.95 -16.83 7.12
C TYR A 59 7.19 -17.40 5.92
N THR A 60 7.71 -17.12 4.72
CA THR A 60 7.27 -17.76 3.48
C THR A 60 8.38 -18.70 3.00
N PRO A 61 8.10 -20.00 2.82
CA PRO A 61 9.09 -20.95 2.28
C PRO A 61 9.66 -20.48 0.93
N PRO A 62 10.97 -20.66 0.66
CA PRO A 62 11.60 -20.19 -0.58
C PRO A 62 10.92 -20.67 -1.86
N ASP A 63 10.49 -21.93 -1.91
CA ASP A 63 9.78 -22.55 -3.04
C ASP A 63 8.37 -21.97 -3.27
N ARG A 64 7.84 -21.24 -2.29
CA ARG A 64 6.55 -20.57 -2.31
C ARG A 64 6.66 -19.04 -2.26
N TYR A 65 7.86 -18.48 -2.35
CA TYR A 65 8.03 -17.04 -2.27
C TYR A 65 7.24 -16.31 -3.36
N GLY A 66 6.69 -15.15 -3.01
CA GLY A 66 5.74 -14.44 -3.85
C GLY A 66 4.30 -14.98 -3.78
N ALA A 67 4.01 -15.99 -2.96
CA ALA A 67 2.65 -16.27 -2.52
C ALA A 67 2.18 -15.17 -1.56
N TYR A 68 0.87 -14.93 -1.50
CA TYR A 68 0.29 -14.00 -0.55
C TYR A 68 0.48 -14.50 0.88
N ASN A 69 1.12 -13.68 1.70
CA ASN A 69 1.29 -13.88 3.12
C ASN A 69 0.76 -12.63 3.84
N TRP A 70 -0.36 -12.79 4.56
CA TRP A 70 -0.97 -11.69 5.31
C TRP A 70 -0.02 -11.10 6.35
N CYS A 71 0.83 -11.92 6.94
CA CYS A 71 1.70 -11.52 8.05
C CYS A 71 2.93 -10.75 7.64
N ASN A 72 3.45 -11.04 6.45
CA ASN A 72 4.61 -10.41 5.88
C ASN A 72 4.54 -10.66 4.37
N MET A 73 3.96 -9.69 3.65
CA MET A 73 3.79 -9.79 2.21
C MET A 73 5.14 -9.98 1.53
N PRO A 74 5.20 -10.74 0.41
CA PRO A 74 6.38 -10.70 -0.43
C PRO A 74 6.65 -9.25 -0.84
N HIS A 75 7.92 -8.92 -0.97
CA HIS A 75 8.41 -7.60 -1.35
C HIS A 75 9.69 -7.74 -2.18
N VAL A 76 10.15 -6.63 -2.74
CA VAL A 76 11.40 -6.51 -3.48
C VAL A 76 12.53 -7.03 -2.61
N ARG A 77 13.18 -8.09 -3.09
CA ARG A 77 14.40 -8.63 -2.50
C ARG A 77 15.29 -9.21 -3.59
N ARG A 78 16.58 -9.30 -3.30
CA ARG A 78 17.62 -9.64 -4.28
C ARG A 78 17.40 -10.95 -5.02
N ALA A 79 16.89 -11.98 -4.35
CA ALA A 79 16.81 -13.33 -4.91
C ALA A 79 15.80 -13.47 -6.07
N GLU A 80 14.68 -12.75 -6.03
CA GLU A 80 13.60 -12.81 -7.02
C GLU A 80 13.44 -11.52 -7.82
N TYR A 81 14.34 -10.55 -7.62
CA TYR A 81 14.27 -9.27 -8.32
C TYR A 81 14.34 -9.49 -9.84
N PRO A 82 13.37 -8.98 -10.62
CA PRO A 82 13.37 -9.11 -12.08
C PRO A 82 14.40 -8.15 -12.69
N GLN A 83 15.69 -8.48 -12.60
CA GLN A 83 16.76 -7.59 -13.06
C GLN A 83 16.68 -7.34 -14.58
N PRO A 84 16.58 -6.07 -15.03
CA PRO A 84 16.62 -5.74 -16.46
C PRO A 84 17.97 -6.05 -17.12
N GLY A 85 17.97 -6.07 -18.45
CA GLY A 85 19.20 -6.16 -19.25
C GLY A 85 20.12 -4.94 -19.10
N PRO A 86 21.38 -5.04 -19.57
CA PRO A 86 22.40 -3.99 -19.41
C PRO A 86 22.08 -2.69 -20.17
N GLU A 87 21.12 -2.70 -21.09
CA GLU A 87 20.62 -1.54 -21.84
C GLU A 87 19.81 -0.56 -20.97
N TRP A 88 19.41 -0.99 -19.77
CA TRP A 88 18.60 -0.20 -18.84
C TRP A 88 19.46 0.41 -17.73
N GLU A 89 19.15 1.65 -17.38
CA GLU A 89 19.73 2.37 -16.25
C GLU A 89 18.62 2.89 -15.33
N LEU A 90 18.70 2.60 -14.04
CA LEU A 90 17.72 3.05 -13.06
C LEU A 90 18.05 4.48 -12.62
N HIS A 91 17.07 5.38 -12.68
CA HIS A 91 17.27 6.79 -12.33
C HIS A 91 16.51 7.22 -11.07
N TYR A 92 15.39 6.59 -10.75
CA TYR A 92 14.58 6.98 -9.61
C TYR A 92 13.68 5.84 -9.13
N VAL A 93 13.45 5.77 -7.83
CA VAL A 93 12.52 4.85 -7.18
C VAL A 93 11.62 5.62 -6.23
N GLU A 94 10.31 5.41 -6.35
CA GLU A 94 9.34 5.85 -5.36
C GLU A 94 8.36 4.73 -5.04
N LEU A 95 8.15 4.45 -3.75
CA LEU A 95 7.26 3.37 -3.33
C LEU A 95 6.27 3.79 -2.25
N MET A 96 5.16 3.05 -2.18
CA MET A 96 4.19 3.08 -1.10
C MET A 96 4.15 1.71 -0.41
N HIS A 97 4.41 1.69 0.89
CA HIS A 97 4.57 0.51 1.74
C HIS A 97 3.53 0.56 2.88
N ARG A 98 2.64 -0.42 3.00
CA ARG A 98 1.76 -0.58 4.18
C ARG A 98 2.62 -0.84 5.42
N HIS A 99 2.27 -0.28 6.57
CA HIS A 99 2.86 -0.69 7.85
C HIS A 99 2.88 -2.23 8.03
N HIS A 100 3.76 -2.70 8.92
CA HIS A 100 3.90 -4.12 9.24
C HIS A 100 2.94 -4.59 10.35
N LYS A 101 3.11 -5.86 10.74
CA LYS A 101 2.34 -6.57 11.76
C LYS A 101 2.15 -5.76 13.04
N ARG A 102 0.90 -5.58 13.43
CA ARG A 102 0.44 -4.80 14.59
C ARG A 102 -0.63 -5.56 15.38
N THR A 103 -0.91 -5.09 16.59
CA THR A 103 -2.16 -5.44 17.27
C THR A 103 -3.38 -4.95 16.45
N PRO A 104 -4.57 -5.56 16.65
CA PRO A 104 -5.81 -5.10 16.02
C PRO A 104 -6.13 -3.63 16.31
N TYR A 105 -7.04 -3.04 15.52
CA TYR A 105 -7.61 -1.75 15.90
C TYR A 105 -8.52 -1.86 17.14
N PRO A 106 -8.64 -0.79 17.95
CA PRO A 106 -9.50 -0.77 19.13
C PRO A 106 -10.96 -1.14 18.84
N SER A 107 -11.50 -0.63 17.74
CA SER A 107 -12.89 -0.88 17.29
C SER A 107 -13.17 -2.33 16.92
N ASN A 108 -12.12 -3.13 16.73
CA ASN A 108 -12.22 -4.50 16.22
C ASN A 108 -12.16 -5.53 17.37
N GLY A 109 -12.14 -5.08 18.63
CA GLY A 109 -12.18 -5.93 19.82
C GLY A 109 -13.58 -6.46 20.09
N PHE A 110 -13.65 -7.65 20.68
CA PHE A 110 -14.92 -8.18 21.19
C PHE A 110 -15.31 -7.45 22.47
N PRO A 111 -16.58 -7.41 22.89
CA PRO A 111 -16.97 -6.74 24.13
C PRO A 111 -16.25 -7.28 25.38
N ILE A 112 -15.99 -8.59 25.39
CA ILE A 112 -15.18 -9.25 26.41
C ILE A 112 -14.19 -10.17 25.71
N GLU A 113 -12.90 -9.88 25.85
CA GLU A 113 -11.82 -10.67 25.28
C GLU A 113 -11.50 -11.90 26.13
N PRO A 114 -11.33 -13.10 25.54
CA PRO A 114 -11.08 -14.32 26.30
C PRO A 114 -9.66 -14.41 26.88
N TYR A 115 -8.74 -13.57 26.42
CA TYR A 115 -7.36 -13.53 26.89
C TYR A 115 -6.69 -12.18 26.56
N PRO A 116 -5.60 -11.81 27.25
CA PRO A 116 -4.91 -10.55 27.01
C PRO A 116 -3.97 -10.56 25.80
N TRP A 117 -3.67 -9.37 25.30
CA TRP A 117 -2.55 -9.06 24.43
C TRP A 117 -1.47 -8.33 25.23
N ASN A 118 -0.31 -8.96 25.35
CA ASN A 118 0.84 -8.38 26.05
C ASN A 118 1.92 -8.04 25.04
N CYS A 119 2.50 -6.84 25.18
CA CYS A 119 3.52 -6.27 24.30
C CYS A 119 4.76 -5.86 25.11
N ASP A 120 5.16 -6.70 26.06
CA ASP A 120 6.29 -6.43 26.97
C ASP A 120 7.66 -6.55 26.27
N ASP A 121 7.67 -7.06 25.04
CA ASP A 121 8.83 -7.24 24.16
C ASP A 121 9.07 -6.05 23.22
N VAL A 122 8.27 -4.98 23.33
CA VAL A 122 8.40 -3.76 22.51
C VAL A 122 8.55 -2.53 23.38
N ARG A 123 9.50 -1.65 23.03
CA ARG A 123 9.63 -0.32 23.63
C ARG A 123 9.18 0.75 22.65
N LEU A 124 8.04 1.39 22.91
CA LEU A 124 7.53 2.49 22.10
C LEU A 124 8.13 3.83 22.55
N SER A 125 9.13 4.31 21.82
CA SER A 125 9.83 5.57 22.11
C SER A 125 9.13 6.76 21.43
N LEU A 126 8.97 7.87 22.15
CA LEU A 126 8.54 9.18 21.62
C LEU A 126 9.53 10.23 22.11
N ARG A 127 10.65 10.40 21.40
CA ARG A 127 11.67 11.39 21.76
C ARG A 127 11.43 12.68 20.99
N ALA A 128 11.68 13.80 21.66
CA ALA A 128 11.79 15.11 21.06
C ALA A 128 13.10 15.73 21.56
N GLN A 129 13.80 16.44 20.68
CA GLN A 129 15.12 17.02 20.96
C GLN A 129 15.11 18.50 20.58
N PRO A 130 15.55 19.41 21.47
CA PRO A 130 15.79 20.81 21.11
C PRO A 130 17.04 20.93 20.22
N LEU A 131 16.97 21.78 19.19
CA LEU A 131 18.09 22.07 18.29
C LEU A 131 18.45 23.58 18.36
N PRO A 132 19.62 23.97 18.90
CA PRO A 132 20.58 23.15 19.65
C PRO A 132 20.11 22.85 21.09
N GLY A 133 20.56 21.75 21.70
CA GLY A 133 20.29 21.43 23.09
C GLY A 133 20.65 19.99 23.50
N PRO A 134 20.33 19.58 24.73
CA PRO A 134 20.71 18.27 25.27
C PRO A 134 19.98 17.10 24.58
N GLU A 135 20.66 15.95 24.51
CA GLU A 135 20.09 14.69 24.03
C GLU A 135 19.01 14.14 24.98
N PRO A 136 17.83 13.75 24.47
CA PRO A 136 16.81 13.11 25.29
C PRO A 136 17.23 11.69 25.71
N VAL A 137 16.94 11.32 26.96
CA VAL A 137 17.10 9.94 27.45
C VAL A 137 16.19 8.98 26.66
N ALA A 138 16.64 7.72 26.54
CA ALA A 138 15.89 6.62 25.93
C ALA A 138 14.64 6.18 26.72
N ALA A 139 13.70 7.10 26.95
CA ALA A 139 12.40 6.82 27.55
C ALA A 139 11.44 6.18 26.54
N HIS A 140 10.55 5.33 27.03
CA HIS A 140 9.50 4.68 26.24
C HIS A 140 8.19 4.66 27.03
N ARG A 141 7.07 4.58 26.31
CA ARG A 141 5.75 4.41 26.90
C ARG A 141 5.52 2.95 27.30
N GLN A 142 4.86 2.77 28.43
CA GLN A 142 4.35 1.50 28.91
C GLN A 142 2.88 1.69 29.26
N VAL A 143 2.01 0.77 28.81
CA VAL A 143 0.59 0.80 29.20
C VAL A 143 0.49 0.49 30.69
N PHE A 144 -0.35 1.25 31.38
CA PHE A 144 -0.56 1.15 32.82
C PHE A 144 -2.05 1.13 33.13
N GLU A 145 -2.47 0.11 33.88
CA GLU A 145 -3.80 0.03 34.47
C GLU A 145 -3.68 0.11 36.00
N SER A 146 -4.48 0.99 36.61
CA SER A 146 -4.50 1.16 38.05
C SER A 146 -5.54 0.25 38.69
N GLY A 147 -5.14 -0.61 39.63
CA GLY A 147 -6.07 -1.50 40.34
C GLY A 147 -7.10 -0.78 41.23
N VAL A 148 -6.96 0.53 41.45
CA VAL A 148 -7.97 1.35 42.15
C VAL A 148 -8.88 2.13 41.21
N ASN A 149 -8.61 2.13 39.89
CA ASN A 149 -9.46 2.78 38.92
C ASN A 149 -10.71 1.91 38.66
N PRO A 150 -11.91 2.35 39.04
CA PRO A 150 -13.13 1.54 38.85
C PRO A 150 -13.59 1.51 37.38
N PHE A 151 -13.00 2.33 36.50
CA PHE A 151 -13.31 2.33 35.07
C PHE A 151 -12.43 1.32 34.34
N VAL A 152 -13.02 0.20 33.93
CA VAL A 152 -12.39 -0.79 33.05
C VAL A 152 -12.80 -0.50 31.61
N SER A 153 -11.83 -0.41 30.70
CA SER A 153 -12.13 -0.27 29.28
C SER A 153 -12.68 -1.60 28.75
N PRO A 154 -13.85 -1.63 28.10
CA PRO A 154 -14.34 -2.85 27.47
C PRO A 154 -13.44 -3.26 26.30
N GLY A 155 -13.38 -4.57 26.04
CA GLY A 155 -12.64 -5.15 24.94
C GLY A 155 -11.21 -5.55 25.25
N TRP A 156 -10.25 -4.99 24.52
CA TRP A 156 -8.87 -5.43 24.57
C TRP A 156 -8.25 -5.26 25.96
N THR A 157 -7.61 -6.32 26.46
CA THR A 157 -6.90 -6.35 27.75
C THR A 157 -5.42 -6.66 27.55
N GLY A 158 -4.59 -6.35 28.56
CA GLY A 158 -3.16 -6.65 28.60
C GLY A 158 -2.27 -5.41 28.55
N THR A 159 -1.02 -5.57 28.12
CA THR A 159 0.00 -4.50 28.16
C THR A 159 0.22 -3.78 26.83
N CYS A 160 -0.50 -4.15 25.77
CA CYS A 160 -0.43 -3.47 24.47
C CYS A 160 -1.27 -2.19 24.43
N SER A 161 -0.82 -1.21 23.65
CA SER A 161 -1.70 -0.17 23.09
C SER A 161 -2.38 -0.69 21.83
N PHE A 162 -3.54 -0.14 21.46
CA PHE A 162 -4.27 -0.57 20.27
C PHE A 162 -4.58 0.64 19.36
N PRO A 163 -4.24 0.58 18.05
CA PRO A 163 -3.28 -0.35 17.48
C PRO A 163 -1.85 -0.02 17.96
N GLN A 164 -0.96 -1.01 17.95
CA GLN A 164 0.46 -0.89 18.26
C GLN A 164 1.27 -1.80 17.35
N ILE A 165 2.42 -1.32 16.84
CA ILE A 165 3.37 -2.20 16.15
C ILE A 165 3.96 -3.23 17.13
N THR A 166 4.10 -4.47 16.69
CA THR A 166 4.64 -5.55 17.54
C THR A 166 6.13 -5.76 17.31
N ALA A 167 6.79 -6.55 18.16
CA ALA A 167 8.21 -6.86 18.01
C ALA A 167 8.47 -7.56 16.66
N GLN A 168 7.62 -8.52 16.30
CA GLN A 168 7.67 -9.19 15.00
C GLN A 168 7.45 -8.21 13.85
N GLY A 169 6.51 -7.26 13.97
CA GLY A 169 6.32 -6.22 12.95
C GLY A 169 7.54 -5.30 12.78
N LEU A 170 8.26 -4.99 13.85
CA LEU A 170 9.51 -4.21 13.79
C LEU A 170 10.64 -5.02 13.13
N LEU A 171 10.75 -6.31 13.42
CA LEU A 171 11.72 -7.21 12.78
C LEU A 171 11.42 -7.39 11.28
N ASP A 172 10.17 -7.60 10.92
CA ASP A 172 9.72 -7.68 9.52
C ASP A 172 9.99 -6.35 8.78
N SER A 173 9.82 -5.20 9.47
CA SER A 173 10.18 -3.88 8.92
C SER A 173 11.68 -3.72 8.66
N TRP A 174 12.51 -4.21 9.58
CA TRP A 174 13.97 -4.18 9.39
C TRP A 174 14.37 -5.06 8.21
N GLN A 175 13.84 -6.28 8.12
CA GLN A 175 14.13 -7.18 7.00
C GLN A 175 13.71 -6.56 5.67
N HIS A 176 12.54 -5.93 5.61
CA HIS A 176 12.06 -5.23 4.42
C HIS A 176 13.05 -4.13 3.98
N GLY A 177 13.55 -3.30 4.92
CA GLY A 177 14.58 -2.31 4.59
C GLY A 177 15.90 -2.94 4.11
N ALA A 178 16.33 -4.04 4.70
CA ALA A 178 17.53 -4.75 4.27
C ALA A 178 17.40 -5.31 2.84
N ASP A 179 16.22 -5.87 2.51
CA ASP A 179 15.91 -6.43 1.19
C ASP A 179 15.87 -5.34 0.11
N LEU A 180 15.26 -4.19 0.41
CA LEU A 180 15.26 -3.02 -0.47
C LEU A 180 16.67 -2.47 -0.70
N TYR A 181 17.49 -2.39 0.36
CA TYR A 181 18.88 -1.95 0.24
C TYR A 181 19.71 -2.90 -0.62
N ALA A 182 19.53 -4.21 -0.44
CA ALA A 182 20.22 -5.23 -1.23
C ALA A 182 19.89 -5.16 -2.74
N VAL A 183 18.74 -4.59 -3.11
CA VAL A 183 18.38 -4.34 -4.52
C VAL A 183 18.87 -2.96 -4.96
N TYR A 184 18.41 -1.90 -4.31
CA TYR A 184 18.62 -0.53 -4.81
C TYR A 184 20.01 0.04 -4.52
N HIS A 185 20.74 -0.49 -3.55
CA HIS A 185 22.17 -0.20 -3.36
C HIS A 185 23.04 -1.30 -3.97
N ASP A 186 22.98 -2.52 -3.43
CA ASP A 186 24.00 -3.54 -3.77
C ASP A 186 23.89 -4.07 -5.21
N LEU A 187 22.68 -4.23 -5.75
CA LEU A 187 22.46 -4.81 -7.08
C LEU A 187 22.44 -3.75 -8.19
N LEU A 188 21.76 -2.62 -7.95
CA LEU A 188 21.50 -1.60 -8.97
C LEU A 188 22.35 -0.34 -8.83
N GLY A 189 22.97 -0.11 -7.66
CA GLY A 189 23.82 1.06 -7.43
C GLY A 189 23.11 2.41 -7.46
N LEU A 190 21.77 2.44 -7.34
CA LEU A 190 20.99 3.68 -7.34
C LEU A 190 21.20 4.46 -6.03
N VAL A 191 20.99 3.79 -4.90
CA VAL A 191 21.13 4.40 -3.57
C VAL A 191 22.61 4.42 -3.20
N PRO A 192 23.19 5.56 -2.77
CA PRO A 192 24.57 5.60 -2.31
C PRO A 192 24.85 4.67 -1.12
N ALA A 193 26.12 4.38 -0.85
CA ALA A 193 26.51 3.67 0.38
C ALA A 193 26.03 4.46 1.61
N SER A 194 25.60 3.76 2.68
CA SER A 194 25.08 4.41 3.90
C SER A 194 26.07 5.35 4.57
N GLU A 195 27.36 5.08 4.43
CA GLU A 195 28.44 5.91 4.99
C GLU A 195 28.80 7.11 4.08
N SER A 196 28.15 7.23 2.91
CA SER A 196 28.37 8.36 2.00
C SER A 196 27.65 9.60 2.53
N SER A 197 28.34 10.75 2.50
CA SER A 197 27.73 12.05 2.76
C SER A 197 26.57 12.39 1.82
N GLN A 198 26.47 11.70 0.69
CA GLN A 198 25.39 11.87 -0.30
C GLN A 198 24.12 11.09 0.05
N PHE A 199 24.17 10.11 0.95
CA PHE A 199 23.01 9.27 1.24
C PHE A 199 21.83 10.10 1.75
N ALA A 200 22.05 10.97 2.74
CA ALA A 200 20.98 11.77 3.34
C ALA A 200 20.31 12.73 2.34
N SER A 201 21.06 13.24 1.36
CA SER A 201 20.48 14.02 0.25
C SER A 201 19.75 13.15 -0.76
N ALA A 202 20.17 11.89 -0.93
CA ALA A 202 19.67 10.94 -1.92
C ALA A 202 18.34 10.27 -1.59
N VAL A 203 17.97 10.21 -0.30
CA VAL A 203 16.78 9.48 0.15
C VAL A 203 15.76 10.39 0.83
N ARG A 204 14.48 10.09 0.67
CA ARG A 204 13.38 10.72 1.42
C ARG A 204 12.45 9.64 1.98
N TYR A 205 11.98 9.87 3.20
CA TYR A 205 11.02 9.01 3.86
C TYR A 205 9.81 9.85 4.27
N ARG A 206 8.62 9.36 3.97
CA ARG A 206 7.36 9.97 4.37
C ARG A 206 6.49 8.95 5.09
N VAL A 207 5.82 9.42 6.13
CA VAL A 207 4.93 8.63 6.98
C VAL A 207 3.59 9.33 7.11
N THR A 208 2.59 8.60 7.59
CA THR A 208 1.27 9.14 7.88
C THR A 208 1.22 9.73 9.28
N ASN A 209 0.09 10.32 9.65
CA ASN A 209 -0.13 10.84 11.01
C ASN A 209 -0.28 9.73 12.07
N ASN A 210 -0.40 8.46 11.66
CA ASN A 210 -0.46 7.34 12.58
C ASN A 210 0.95 6.90 13.00
N VAL A 211 1.23 6.93 14.31
CA VAL A 211 2.56 6.64 14.89
C VAL A 211 3.17 5.30 14.48
N ILE A 212 2.36 4.29 14.13
CA ILE A 212 2.88 2.98 13.71
C ILE A 212 3.67 3.08 12.40
N THR A 213 3.32 3.98 11.49
CA THR A 213 4.06 4.15 10.22
C THR A 213 5.43 4.76 10.46
N SER A 214 5.56 5.67 11.43
CA SER A 214 6.86 6.20 11.89
C SER A 214 7.76 5.13 12.50
N GLN A 215 7.19 4.23 13.29
CA GLN A 215 7.93 3.13 13.93
C GLN A 215 8.43 2.11 12.89
N VAL A 216 7.60 1.80 11.89
CA VAL A 216 7.99 0.96 10.74
C VAL A 216 9.09 1.64 9.92
N ALA A 217 8.92 2.91 9.56
CA ALA A 217 9.90 3.67 8.80
C ALA A 217 11.25 3.72 9.51
N ALA A 218 11.28 3.92 10.83
CA ALA A 218 12.52 3.92 11.61
C ALA A 218 13.30 2.60 11.49
N MET A 219 12.60 1.45 11.50
CA MET A 219 13.24 0.14 11.35
C MET A 219 13.73 -0.12 9.92
N VAL A 220 12.94 0.30 8.91
CA VAL A 220 13.36 0.24 7.50
C VAL A 220 14.64 1.06 7.29
N VAL A 221 14.65 2.32 7.74
CA VAL A 221 15.81 3.22 7.66
C VAL A 221 17.01 2.60 8.37
N SER A 222 16.80 2.03 9.57
CA SER A 222 17.86 1.37 10.34
C SER A 222 18.48 0.16 9.63
N ALA A 223 17.77 -0.49 8.71
CA ALA A 223 18.30 -1.61 7.94
C ALA A 223 19.04 -1.17 6.67
N MET A 224 18.55 -0.11 6.04
CA MET A 224 19.21 0.53 4.89
C MET A 224 20.48 1.28 5.29
N TRP A 225 20.61 1.67 6.57
CA TRP A 225 21.74 2.44 7.09
C TRP A 225 22.60 1.60 8.04
N LYS A 226 23.88 1.33 7.71
CA LYS A 226 24.72 0.37 8.45
C LYS A 226 25.48 0.93 9.66
N SER A 227 25.68 2.24 9.80
CA SER A 227 26.40 2.81 10.95
C SER A 227 25.50 3.65 11.89
N PRO A 228 25.12 3.12 13.06
CA PRO A 228 24.39 3.85 14.10
C PRO A 228 25.18 5.01 14.74
N ASN A 229 26.51 5.05 14.52
CA ASN A 229 27.41 6.00 15.17
C ASN A 229 27.67 7.26 14.34
N GLU A 230 27.11 7.35 13.12
CA GLU A 230 27.35 8.46 12.18
C GLU A 230 26.08 9.26 11.82
N ILE A 231 24.91 8.95 12.39
CA ILE A 231 23.67 9.70 12.13
C ILE A 231 23.49 10.82 13.15
N GLU A 232 23.46 12.07 12.68
CA GLU A 232 22.92 13.20 13.44
C GLU A 232 21.38 13.17 13.46
N SER A 233 20.69 13.00 12.32
CA SER A 233 19.25 12.63 12.21
C SER A 233 18.78 12.53 10.74
N LEU A 234 17.74 11.73 10.46
CA LEU A 234 17.00 11.74 9.18
C LEU A 234 15.52 12.13 9.42
N PRO A 235 14.97 13.12 8.71
CA PRO A 235 13.58 13.51 8.90
C PRO A 235 12.62 12.49 8.26
N LEU A 236 11.60 12.09 9.02
CA LEU A 236 10.39 11.46 8.48
C LEU A 236 9.39 12.58 8.14
N LEU A 237 9.11 12.76 6.86
CA LEU A 237 8.15 13.76 6.40
C LEU A 237 6.73 13.32 6.76
N VAL A 238 5.90 14.25 7.24
CA VAL A 238 4.48 14.00 7.54
C VAL A 238 3.69 15.25 7.15
N GLN A 239 2.54 15.06 6.50
CA GLN A 239 1.64 16.17 6.20
C GLN A 239 0.70 16.43 7.38
N ALA A 240 0.14 17.63 7.46
CA ALA A 240 -0.77 17.97 8.56
C ALA A 240 -2.02 17.07 8.54
N PRO A 241 -2.55 16.68 9.73
CA PRO A 241 -3.81 15.96 9.82
C PRO A 241 -4.93 16.64 9.04
N GLY A 242 -5.78 15.86 8.39
CA GLY A 242 -6.92 16.38 7.62
C GLY A 242 -6.59 16.89 6.21
N ILE A 243 -5.31 16.95 5.83
CA ILE A 243 -4.90 17.18 4.43
C ILE A 243 -3.87 16.16 3.92
N ASP A 244 -3.44 15.23 4.78
CA ASP A 244 -2.48 14.19 4.40
C ASP A 244 -2.97 13.43 3.16
N SER A 245 -2.16 13.44 2.10
CA SER A 245 -2.44 12.73 0.86
C SER A 245 -2.01 11.26 0.90
N LEU A 246 -1.12 10.88 1.82
CA LEU A 246 -0.57 9.52 1.93
C LEU A 246 -1.52 8.59 2.72
N GLU A 247 -2.08 9.10 3.81
CA GLU A 247 -3.31 8.57 4.41
C GLU A 247 -4.41 9.54 4.02
N PRO A 248 -5.17 9.29 2.94
CA PRO A 248 -5.99 10.29 2.29
C PRO A 248 -7.09 10.86 3.21
N GLN A 249 -6.76 11.94 3.92
CA GLN A 249 -7.57 12.56 4.96
C GLN A 249 -8.21 13.87 4.51
N TYR A 250 -7.84 14.40 3.34
CA TYR A 250 -8.49 15.58 2.79
C TYR A 250 -9.98 15.34 2.52
N ASN A 251 -10.81 16.33 2.82
CA ASN A 251 -12.25 16.21 2.69
C ASN A 251 -12.67 15.98 1.23
N CYS A 252 -13.22 14.80 0.94
CA CYS A 252 -13.66 14.41 -0.40
C CYS A 252 -15.04 13.72 -0.39
N PRO A 253 -16.14 14.49 -0.20
CA PRO A 253 -17.49 13.92 -0.11
C PRO A 253 -17.91 13.08 -1.32
N SER A 254 -17.46 13.45 -2.52
CA SER A 254 -17.71 12.67 -3.74
C SER A 254 -17.12 11.25 -3.65
N SER A 255 -15.86 11.12 -3.22
CA SER A 255 -15.25 9.80 -3.01
C SER A 255 -15.97 8.99 -1.94
N SER A 256 -16.34 9.61 -0.81
CA SER A 256 -17.07 8.93 0.26
C SER A 256 -18.40 8.39 -0.26
N LYS A 257 -19.16 9.22 -0.99
CA LYS A 257 -20.41 8.82 -1.62
C LYS A 257 -20.22 7.64 -2.57
N LEU A 258 -19.18 7.66 -3.41
CA LEU A 258 -18.94 6.56 -4.35
C LEU A 258 -18.65 5.23 -3.63
N PHE A 259 -17.85 5.25 -2.55
CA PHE A 259 -17.65 4.04 -1.74
C PHE A 259 -18.93 3.60 -1.01
N ASP A 260 -19.76 4.54 -0.56
CA ASP A 260 -21.07 4.22 0.05
C ASP A 260 -22.06 3.63 -0.97
N ASP A 261 -22.04 4.13 -2.21
CA ASP A 261 -22.82 3.58 -3.32
C ASP A 261 -22.39 2.12 -3.62
N ILE A 262 -21.09 1.80 -3.57
CA ILE A 262 -20.59 0.42 -3.69
C ILE A 262 -21.12 -0.46 -2.54
N LYS A 263 -21.01 0.02 -1.29
CA LYS A 263 -21.47 -0.71 -0.08
C LYS A 263 -22.99 -0.82 0.03
N SER A 264 -23.75 -0.17 -0.85
CA SER A 264 -25.22 -0.25 -0.89
C SER A 264 -25.75 -0.92 -2.16
N ASP A 265 -24.87 -1.30 -3.08
CA ASP A 265 -25.22 -2.01 -4.31
C ASP A 265 -25.86 -3.39 -4.04
N ALA A 266 -26.55 -3.94 -5.04
CA ALA A 266 -27.14 -5.27 -5.01
C ALA A 266 -26.12 -6.37 -4.61
N SER A 267 -24.89 -6.31 -5.15
CA SER A 267 -23.86 -7.32 -4.88
C SER A 267 -23.43 -7.30 -3.42
N TRP A 268 -23.24 -6.10 -2.85
CA TRP A 268 -22.90 -5.95 -1.43
C TRP A 268 -24.03 -6.41 -0.52
N ARG A 269 -25.27 -6.03 -0.81
CA ARG A 269 -26.45 -6.48 -0.04
C ARG A 269 -26.64 -7.99 -0.10
N GLN A 270 -26.40 -8.61 -1.26
CA GLN A 270 -26.43 -10.06 -1.41
C GLN A 270 -25.40 -10.73 -0.51
N HIS A 271 -24.18 -10.20 -0.46
CA HIS A 271 -23.10 -10.73 0.38
C HIS A 271 -23.47 -10.70 1.87
N LEU A 272 -24.02 -9.58 2.36
CA LEU A 272 -24.42 -9.44 3.76
C LEU A 272 -25.55 -10.40 4.10
N ASN A 273 -26.55 -10.51 3.23
CA ASN A 273 -27.67 -11.45 3.40
C ASN A 273 -27.18 -12.91 3.43
N ALA A 274 -26.27 -13.28 2.53
CA ALA A 274 -25.70 -14.62 2.48
C ALA A 274 -24.80 -14.94 3.69
N SER A 275 -24.14 -13.92 4.25
CA SER A 275 -23.25 -14.04 5.41
C SER A 275 -24.00 -13.94 6.75
N ALA A 276 -25.31 -13.72 6.75
CA ALA A 276 -26.09 -13.49 7.98
C ALA A 276 -25.98 -14.62 9.02
N ASN A 277 -25.84 -15.88 8.57
CA ASN A 277 -25.63 -16.99 9.50
C ASN A 277 -24.20 -17.04 10.08
N LEU A 278 -23.21 -16.65 9.27
CA LEU A 278 -21.83 -16.53 9.72
C LEU A 278 -21.73 -15.46 10.81
N PHE A 279 -22.30 -14.26 10.59
CA PHE A 279 -22.36 -13.21 11.60
C PHE A 279 -22.98 -13.69 12.90
N ARG A 280 -24.20 -14.27 12.87
CA ARG A 280 -24.83 -14.82 14.08
C ARG A 280 -23.98 -15.84 14.83
N THR A 281 -23.24 -16.66 14.09
CA THR A 281 -22.35 -17.66 14.69
C THR A 281 -21.14 -17.01 15.36
N LEU A 282 -20.52 -16.04 14.68
CA LEU A 282 -19.40 -15.26 15.21
C LEU A 282 -19.82 -14.45 16.43
N ASP A 283 -20.97 -13.76 16.38
CA ASP A 283 -21.56 -12.97 17.47
C ASP A 283 -21.84 -13.82 18.70
N ALA A 284 -22.40 -15.02 18.53
CA ALA A 284 -22.68 -15.93 19.63
C ALA A 284 -21.40 -16.37 20.37
N ILE A 285 -20.27 -16.42 19.66
CA ILE A 285 -18.97 -16.78 20.24
C ILE A 285 -18.27 -15.54 20.82
N SER A 286 -18.27 -14.42 20.10
CA SER A 286 -17.56 -13.19 20.46
C SER A 286 -18.29 -12.33 21.49
N GLY A 287 -19.61 -12.49 21.61
CA GLY A 287 -20.48 -11.62 22.41
C GLY A 287 -20.79 -10.28 21.74
N VAL A 288 -20.38 -10.07 20.48
CA VAL A 288 -20.70 -8.86 19.71
C VAL A 288 -22.23 -8.75 19.56
N PRO A 289 -22.84 -7.59 19.86
CA PRO A 289 -24.27 -7.41 19.63
C PRO A 289 -24.60 -7.46 18.14
N GLY A 290 -25.65 -8.21 17.75
CA GLY A 290 -26.13 -8.25 16.36
C GLY A 290 -26.63 -6.90 15.81
N SER A 291 -26.74 -5.87 16.66
CA SER A 291 -27.07 -4.49 16.30
C SER A 291 -25.82 -3.60 16.13
N ASP A 292 -24.62 -4.13 16.32
CA ASP A 292 -23.38 -3.38 16.15
C ASP A 292 -23.15 -3.07 14.68
N VAL A 293 -23.31 -1.80 14.30
CA VAL A 293 -23.22 -1.37 12.90
C VAL A 293 -21.82 -1.51 12.32
N GLY A 294 -20.76 -1.45 13.13
CA GLY A 294 -19.39 -1.58 12.65
C GLY A 294 -19.07 -3.01 12.26
N PHE A 295 -19.36 -3.96 13.17
CA PHE A 295 -19.16 -5.39 12.94
C PHE A 295 -20.06 -5.96 11.83
N HIS A 296 -21.21 -5.34 11.55
CA HIS A 296 -22.18 -5.85 10.58
C HIS A 296 -22.23 -5.05 9.26
N ALA A 297 -21.38 -4.04 9.08
CA ALA A 297 -21.22 -3.36 7.80
C ALA A 297 -20.38 -4.17 6.79
N SER A 298 -19.46 -5.00 7.29
CA SER A 298 -18.54 -5.86 6.55
C SER A 298 -17.87 -6.88 7.49
N LEU A 299 -17.09 -7.81 6.95
CA LEU A 299 -16.27 -8.74 7.74
C LEU A 299 -14.94 -8.10 8.22
N ASP A 300 -14.67 -6.83 7.92
CA ASP A 300 -13.43 -6.11 8.27
C ASP A 300 -13.00 -6.30 9.74
N HIS A 301 -13.90 -6.04 10.69
CA HIS A 301 -13.60 -6.16 12.12
C HIS A 301 -13.23 -7.59 12.52
N TYR A 302 -13.99 -8.59 12.05
CA TYR A 302 -13.70 -10.00 12.29
C TYR A 302 -12.41 -10.42 11.58
N TYR A 303 -12.15 -9.92 10.37
CA TYR A 303 -10.94 -10.21 9.62
C TYR A 303 -9.71 -9.71 10.35
N ASP A 304 -9.64 -8.41 10.70
CA ASP A 304 -8.49 -7.82 11.41
C ASP A 304 -8.27 -8.51 12.77
N ASN A 305 -9.34 -8.77 13.53
CA ASN A 305 -9.28 -9.47 14.81
C ASN A 305 -8.68 -10.88 14.68
N LEU A 306 -9.26 -11.73 13.82
CA LEU A 306 -8.86 -13.14 13.70
C LEU A 306 -7.51 -13.27 13.01
N SER A 307 -7.29 -12.54 11.91
CA SER A 307 -6.05 -12.62 11.15
C SER A 307 -4.87 -12.12 11.98
N ALA A 308 -5.03 -11.05 12.76
CA ALA A 308 -3.98 -10.59 13.66
C ALA A 308 -3.65 -11.65 14.73
N ARG A 309 -4.64 -12.33 15.33
CA ARG A 309 -4.36 -13.39 16.32
C ARG A 309 -3.50 -14.48 15.72
N GLN A 310 -3.94 -15.04 14.59
CA GLN A 310 -3.21 -16.13 13.94
C GLN A 310 -1.80 -15.72 13.55
N CYS A 311 -1.67 -14.47 13.10
CA CYS A 311 -0.39 -13.92 12.69
C CYS A 311 0.61 -13.78 13.84
N HIS A 312 0.13 -13.68 15.08
CA HIS A 312 0.92 -13.67 16.32
C HIS A 312 0.86 -15.00 17.08
N GLU A 313 0.50 -16.09 16.40
CA GLU A 313 0.39 -17.43 16.98
C GLU A 313 -0.56 -17.51 18.20
N LYS A 314 -1.50 -16.58 18.30
CA LYS A 314 -2.55 -16.59 19.33
C LYS A 314 -3.67 -17.54 18.91
N PRO A 315 -4.29 -18.26 19.86
CA PRO A 315 -5.38 -19.17 19.55
C PRO A 315 -6.60 -18.39 19.03
N LEU A 316 -7.37 -18.99 18.13
CA LEU A 316 -8.67 -18.43 17.76
C LEU A 316 -9.55 -18.31 19.02
N PRO A 317 -10.33 -17.23 19.15
CA PRO A 317 -11.00 -16.91 20.41
C PRO A 317 -12.16 -17.87 20.69
N CYS A 318 -12.36 -18.15 21.98
CA CYS A 318 -13.50 -18.91 22.50
C CYS A 318 -14.48 -17.99 23.19
N SER A 319 -15.73 -18.44 23.28
CA SER A 319 -16.76 -17.79 24.08
C SER A 319 -16.33 -17.72 25.54
N THR A 320 -16.59 -16.59 26.19
CA THR A 320 -16.33 -16.42 27.63
C THR A 320 -17.43 -17.06 28.49
N THR A 321 -18.54 -17.48 27.88
CA THR A 321 -19.72 -18.05 28.55
C THR A 321 -19.99 -19.51 28.16
N SER A 322 -19.26 -20.06 27.19
CA SER A 322 -19.39 -21.45 26.74
C SER A 322 -18.04 -22.03 26.30
N VAL A 323 -17.98 -23.33 26.00
CA VAL A 323 -16.75 -23.99 25.49
C VAL A 323 -16.58 -23.87 23.97
N THR A 324 -17.46 -23.14 23.29
CA THR A 324 -17.45 -23.01 21.82
C THR A 324 -16.38 -22.01 21.40
N CYS A 325 -15.56 -22.39 20.43
CA CYS A 325 -14.51 -21.55 19.86
C CYS A 325 -14.73 -21.30 18.38
N ILE A 326 -14.22 -20.17 17.88
CA ILE A 326 -14.13 -19.94 16.44
C ILE A 326 -13.20 -20.99 15.85
N THR A 327 -13.72 -21.79 14.92
CA THR A 327 -12.95 -22.83 14.24
C THR A 327 -12.09 -22.23 13.13
N GLN A 328 -11.08 -22.99 12.67
CA GLN A 328 -10.29 -22.57 11.51
C GLN A 328 -11.16 -22.38 10.27
N GLU A 329 -12.18 -23.21 10.06
CA GLU A 329 -13.09 -23.09 8.92
C GLU A 329 -13.90 -21.78 8.95
N LEU A 330 -14.35 -21.35 10.15
CA LEU A 330 -15.00 -20.05 10.31
C LEU A 330 -14.02 -18.91 10.02
N ALA A 331 -12.80 -18.96 10.56
CA ALA A 331 -11.77 -17.96 10.29
C ALA A 331 -11.39 -17.89 8.80
N ASP A 332 -11.20 -19.03 8.14
CA ASP A 332 -10.93 -19.13 6.71
C ASP A 332 -12.06 -18.51 5.88
N THR A 333 -13.31 -18.71 6.30
CA THR A 333 -14.47 -18.11 5.63
C THR A 333 -14.48 -16.60 5.79
N VAL A 334 -14.19 -16.08 6.99
CA VAL A 334 -13.99 -14.64 7.21
C VAL A 334 -12.89 -14.10 6.29
N TYR A 335 -11.77 -14.80 6.15
CA TYR A 335 -10.67 -14.33 5.30
C TYR A 335 -11.00 -14.34 3.81
N ARG A 336 -11.70 -15.36 3.33
CA ARG A 336 -12.14 -15.37 1.93
C ARG A 336 -13.13 -14.23 1.66
N ILE A 337 -14.08 -13.98 2.57
CA ILE A 337 -15.04 -12.89 2.41
C ILE A 337 -14.35 -11.52 2.49
N GLY A 338 -13.44 -11.29 3.43
CA GLY A 338 -12.73 -9.99 3.50
C GLY A 338 -11.87 -9.71 2.26
N ASN A 339 -11.26 -10.74 1.65
CA ASN A 339 -10.60 -10.56 0.36
C ASN A 339 -11.58 -10.24 -0.77
N TRP A 340 -12.76 -10.89 -0.78
CA TRP A 340 -13.83 -10.58 -1.72
C TRP A 340 -14.33 -9.14 -1.54
N GLU A 341 -14.56 -8.68 -0.29
CA GLU A 341 -14.98 -7.33 0.03
C GLU A 341 -13.98 -6.28 -0.47
N TYR A 342 -12.68 -6.50 -0.26
CA TYR A 342 -11.64 -5.63 -0.80
C TYR A 342 -11.63 -5.61 -2.32
N SER A 343 -11.82 -6.77 -2.96
CA SER A 343 -11.97 -6.83 -4.40
C SER A 343 -13.18 -6.02 -4.88
N GLN A 344 -14.34 -6.13 -4.23
CA GLN A 344 -15.53 -5.35 -4.59
C GLN A 344 -15.34 -3.84 -4.41
N LEU A 345 -14.79 -3.41 -3.26
CA LEU A 345 -14.60 -2.01 -2.92
C LEU A 345 -13.59 -1.32 -3.84
N TYR A 346 -12.49 -2.00 -4.15
CA TYR A 346 -11.35 -1.37 -4.80
C TYR A 346 -11.12 -1.83 -6.24
N ARG A 347 -11.77 -2.88 -6.75
CA ARG A 347 -11.62 -3.30 -8.15
C ARG A 347 -12.89 -3.71 -8.89
N ASP A 348 -13.71 -4.61 -8.37
CA ASP A 348 -14.77 -5.24 -9.15
C ASP A 348 -15.93 -4.27 -9.47
N HIS A 349 -16.21 -3.29 -8.62
CA HIS A 349 -17.24 -2.29 -8.91
C HIS A 349 -16.67 -1.15 -9.77
N PRO A 350 -17.34 -0.71 -10.85
CA PRO A 350 -16.84 0.37 -11.71
C PRO A 350 -16.60 1.71 -11.01
N LEU A 351 -17.32 1.97 -9.91
CA LEU A 351 -17.14 3.19 -9.10
C LEU A 351 -15.85 3.18 -8.27
N SER A 352 -15.15 2.04 -8.15
CA SER A 352 -13.91 1.92 -7.38
C SER A 352 -12.79 2.82 -7.91
N LEU A 353 -12.62 2.89 -9.23
CA LEU A 353 -11.60 3.71 -9.89
C LEU A 353 -11.82 5.21 -9.63
N PRO A 354 -12.98 5.82 -9.93
CA PRO A 354 -13.20 7.24 -9.65
C PRO A 354 -13.18 7.55 -8.14
N ALA A 355 -13.64 6.64 -7.27
CA ALA A 355 -13.55 6.82 -5.82
C ALA A 355 -12.08 6.87 -5.35
N SER A 356 -11.26 5.91 -5.80
CA SER A 356 -9.84 5.86 -5.45
C SER A 356 -9.07 7.03 -6.06
N ALA A 357 -9.31 7.39 -7.32
CA ALA A 357 -8.69 8.53 -7.98
C ALA A 357 -9.04 9.86 -7.29
N ALA A 358 -10.27 10.02 -6.77
CA ALA A 358 -10.66 11.20 -6.02
C ALA A 358 -10.02 11.24 -4.62
N SER A 359 -9.94 10.11 -3.91
CA SER A 359 -9.41 10.06 -2.54
C SER A 359 -7.89 9.98 -2.45
N LEU A 360 -7.17 9.33 -3.37
CA LEU A 360 -5.70 9.25 -3.36
C LEU A 360 -5.05 10.16 -4.42
N GLY A 361 -5.84 10.90 -5.20
CA GLY A 361 -5.35 11.61 -6.37
C GLY A 361 -4.31 12.69 -6.09
N VAL A 362 -4.30 13.28 -4.89
CA VAL A 362 -3.24 14.23 -4.50
C VAL A 362 -1.88 13.55 -4.45
N TRP A 363 -1.80 12.35 -3.84
CA TRP A 363 -0.54 11.59 -3.81
C TRP A 363 -0.12 11.12 -5.21
N ILE A 364 -1.08 10.74 -6.06
CA ILE A 364 -0.77 10.44 -7.48
C ILE A 364 -0.17 11.66 -8.18
N GLY A 365 -0.71 12.86 -7.94
CA GLY A 365 -0.16 14.09 -8.50
C GLY A 365 1.24 14.43 -7.99
N GLU A 366 1.55 14.11 -6.72
CA GLU A 366 2.90 14.22 -6.16
C GLU A 366 3.87 13.24 -6.87
N LEU A 367 3.49 11.96 -6.99
CA LEU A 367 4.26 10.92 -7.69
C LEU A 367 4.57 11.32 -9.15
N THR A 368 3.55 11.71 -9.92
CA THR A 368 3.78 12.09 -11.33
C THR A 368 4.65 13.34 -11.44
N THR A 369 4.51 14.29 -10.51
CA THR A 369 5.36 15.49 -10.45
C THR A 369 6.83 15.11 -10.19
N HIS A 370 7.10 14.20 -9.26
CA HIS A 370 8.46 13.73 -8.99
C HIS A 370 9.08 13.06 -10.23
N LEU A 371 8.36 12.12 -10.85
CA LEU A 371 8.82 11.43 -12.06
C LEU A 371 9.10 12.42 -13.21
N ARG A 372 8.18 13.38 -13.44
CA ARG A 372 8.35 14.46 -14.42
C ARG A 372 9.57 15.33 -14.12
N HIS A 373 9.86 15.61 -12.86
CA HIS A 373 11.03 16.39 -12.46
C HIS A 373 12.33 15.64 -12.74
N VAL A 374 12.39 14.33 -12.49
CA VAL A 374 13.56 13.51 -12.83
C VAL A 374 13.77 13.46 -14.34
N ILE A 375 12.72 13.17 -15.12
CA ILE A 375 12.76 13.15 -16.60
C ILE A 375 13.25 14.49 -17.16
N ALA A 376 12.80 15.61 -16.59
CA ALA A 376 13.18 16.95 -17.03
C ALA A 376 14.55 17.41 -16.50
N GLY A 377 15.28 16.61 -15.73
CA GLY A 377 16.54 17.01 -15.10
C GLY A 377 16.37 18.16 -14.12
N ARG A 378 15.26 18.20 -13.38
CA ARG A 378 14.96 19.20 -12.33
C ARG A 378 15.13 18.65 -10.91
N GLN A 379 15.30 17.33 -10.78
CA GLN A 379 15.53 16.62 -9.53
C GLN A 379 16.78 15.74 -9.70
N HIS A 380 17.84 16.06 -8.98
CA HIS A 380 19.13 15.34 -9.07
C HIS A 380 19.56 14.71 -7.75
N ASP A 381 19.17 15.30 -6.62
CA ASP A 381 19.65 14.82 -5.32
C ASP A 381 18.86 13.60 -4.88
N VAL A 382 17.55 13.71 -4.72
CA VAL A 382 16.67 12.60 -4.31
C VAL A 382 16.47 11.60 -5.45
N VAL A 383 16.96 10.37 -5.25
CA VAL A 383 16.81 9.23 -6.16
C VAL A 383 15.91 8.13 -5.59
N TYR A 384 15.63 8.15 -4.29
CA TYR A 384 14.82 7.16 -3.60
C TYR A 384 13.81 7.82 -2.64
N TYR A 385 12.52 7.53 -2.81
CA TYR A 385 11.44 8.07 -1.99
C TYR A 385 10.55 6.95 -1.43
N HIS A 386 10.52 6.81 -0.11
CA HIS A 386 9.76 5.75 0.57
C HIS A 386 8.59 6.33 1.36
N ASN A 387 7.37 5.98 0.97
CA ASN A 387 6.15 6.34 1.67
C ASN A 387 5.64 5.16 2.51
N VAL A 388 5.53 5.29 3.83
CA VAL A 388 4.94 4.27 4.72
C VAL A 388 3.50 4.66 5.08
N ALA A 389 2.55 3.82 4.69
CA ALA A 389 1.12 4.09 4.66
C ALA A 389 0.29 2.94 5.27
N HIS A 390 -0.98 2.84 4.85
CA HIS A 390 -1.95 1.85 5.31
C HIS A 390 -2.45 0.98 4.16
N ASP A 391 -3.16 -0.10 4.48
CA ASP A 391 -3.85 -0.94 3.50
C ASP A 391 -4.83 -0.13 2.66
N GLY A 392 -5.60 0.76 3.27
CA GLY A 392 -6.52 1.65 2.55
C GLY A 392 -5.84 2.54 1.50
N SER A 393 -4.59 2.97 1.75
CA SER A 393 -3.79 3.73 0.78
C SER A 393 -3.31 2.84 -0.36
N VAL A 394 -2.74 1.67 -0.02
CA VAL A 394 -2.24 0.70 -1.01
C VAL A 394 -3.39 0.16 -1.89
N SER A 395 -4.56 -0.13 -1.32
CA SER A 395 -5.73 -0.58 -2.07
C SER A 395 -6.24 0.46 -3.07
N ARG A 396 -6.24 1.75 -2.69
CA ARG A 396 -6.60 2.84 -3.61
C ARG A 396 -5.56 2.99 -4.71
N LEU A 397 -4.28 2.84 -4.40
CA LEU A 397 -3.22 2.86 -5.40
C LEU A 397 -3.37 1.71 -6.40
N LEU A 398 -3.57 0.49 -5.91
CA LEU A 398 -3.84 -0.70 -6.73
C LEU A 398 -5.13 -0.56 -7.55
N SER A 399 -6.14 0.13 -7.02
CA SER A 399 -7.37 0.48 -7.76
C SER A 399 -7.07 1.41 -8.94
N ILE A 400 -6.29 2.46 -8.71
CA ILE A 400 -5.86 3.43 -9.73
C ILE A 400 -4.99 2.75 -10.79
N LEU A 401 -4.09 1.86 -10.40
CA LEU A 401 -3.29 1.06 -11.34
C LEU A 401 -4.09 -0.06 -12.02
N GLN A 402 -5.36 -0.21 -11.64
CA GLN A 402 -6.28 -1.24 -12.12
C GLN A 402 -5.69 -2.65 -12.02
N VAL A 403 -5.11 -3.00 -10.86
CA VAL A 403 -4.54 -4.34 -10.63
C VAL A 403 -5.56 -5.41 -11.06
N ASP A 404 -5.08 -6.45 -11.74
CA ASP A 404 -5.95 -7.48 -12.31
C ASP A 404 -6.53 -8.41 -11.23
N GLN A 405 -5.84 -8.58 -10.11
CA GLN A 405 -6.30 -9.32 -8.94
C GLN A 405 -6.15 -8.48 -7.67
N MET A 406 -7.26 -8.25 -6.97
CA MET A 406 -7.28 -7.57 -5.69
C MET A 406 -7.53 -8.54 -4.55
N VAL A 407 -6.72 -8.38 -3.51
CA VAL A 407 -6.85 -9.00 -2.20
C VAL A 407 -6.60 -7.90 -1.18
N TRP A 408 -7.01 -8.10 0.06
CA TRP A 408 -6.65 -7.14 1.11
C TRP A 408 -5.13 -7.07 1.21
N PRO A 409 -4.47 -5.91 0.97
CA PRO A 409 -3.01 -5.84 1.01
C PRO A 409 -2.51 -6.29 2.38
N GLY A 410 -1.71 -7.37 2.45
CA GLY A 410 -1.16 -7.89 3.71
C GLY A 410 -0.16 -6.95 4.37
N MET A 411 0.28 -7.30 5.58
CA MET A 411 1.26 -6.51 6.34
C MET A 411 2.54 -6.37 5.52
N GLY A 412 3.08 -5.14 5.45
CA GLY A 412 4.28 -4.87 4.65
C GLY A 412 4.06 -4.84 3.14
N ALA A 413 2.82 -4.94 2.63
CA ALA A 413 2.55 -4.83 1.19
C ALA A 413 3.15 -3.55 0.61
N GLU A 414 3.77 -3.64 -0.56
CA GLU A 414 4.38 -2.50 -1.22
C GLU A 414 4.07 -2.44 -2.72
N VAL A 415 3.95 -1.22 -3.23
CA VAL A 415 3.94 -0.89 -4.65
C VAL A 415 5.13 0.01 -4.94
N VAL A 416 6.02 -0.42 -5.84
CA VAL A 416 7.25 0.28 -6.19
C VAL A 416 7.20 0.78 -7.62
N PHE A 417 7.41 2.07 -7.83
CA PHE A 417 7.59 2.70 -9.12
C PHE A 417 9.08 2.91 -9.37
N GLU A 418 9.57 2.38 -10.48
CA GLU A 418 10.95 2.50 -10.91
C GLU A 418 11.00 3.23 -12.25
N LEU A 419 11.79 4.31 -12.32
CA LEU A 419 12.00 5.08 -13.54
C LEU A 419 13.33 4.69 -14.17
N TRP A 420 13.25 4.09 -15.34
CA TRP A 420 14.37 3.57 -16.11
C TRP A 420 14.64 4.45 -17.32
N ARG A 421 15.91 4.50 -17.74
CA ARG A 421 16.34 5.12 -19.00
C ARG A 421 16.98 4.05 -19.87
N HIS A 422 16.60 4.02 -21.13
CA HIS A 422 17.24 3.15 -22.12
C HIS A 422 18.48 3.84 -22.67
N LYS A 423 19.66 3.21 -22.55
CA LYS A 423 20.97 3.85 -22.80
C LYS A 423 21.19 4.30 -24.25
N GLU A 424 20.55 3.67 -25.23
CA GLU A 424 20.76 4.04 -26.64
C GLU A 424 19.78 5.12 -27.13
N SER A 425 18.52 5.04 -26.69
CA SER A 425 17.47 5.93 -27.15
C SER A 425 17.29 7.14 -26.23
N GLU A 426 17.88 7.08 -25.04
CA GLU A 426 17.76 8.06 -23.97
C GLU A 426 16.32 8.29 -23.47
N ALA A 427 15.39 7.43 -23.90
CA ALA A 427 13.99 7.50 -23.54
C ALA A 427 13.76 6.91 -22.13
N PHE A 428 12.76 7.47 -21.44
CA PHE A 428 12.37 7.06 -20.09
C PHE A 428 11.19 6.09 -20.10
N PHE A 429 11.25 5.13 -19.19
CA PHE A 429 10.28 4.06 -19.04
C PHE A 429 9.97 3.84 -17.56
N VAL A 430 8.77 3.37 -17.26
CA VAL A 430 8.32 3.07 -15.90
C VAL A 430 8.10 1.57 -15.78
N ARG A 431 8.62 1.00 -14.70
CA ARG A 431 8.22 -0.31 -14.20
C ARG A 431 7.51 -0.17 -12.87
N VAL A 432 6.47 -0.97 -12.65
CA VAL A 432 5.76 -1.03 -11.37
C VAL A 432 5.81 -2.44 -10.81
N LEU A 433 6.25 -2.56 -9.55
CA LEU A 433 6.27 -3.82 -8.82
C LEU A 433 5.19 -3.81 -7.72
N TYR A 434 4.52 -4.94 -7.51
CA TYR A 434 3.67 -5.20 -6.35
C TYR A 434 4.12 -6.49 -5.67
N GLY A 435 4.59 -6.35 -4.43
CA GLY A 435 5.18 -7.44 -3.68
C GLY A 435 6.39 -8.10 -4.35
N GLY A 436 7.30 -7.28 -4.89
CA GLY A 436 8.50 -7.73 -5.59
C GLY A 436 8.29 -8.30 -6.99
N LYS A 437 7.05 -8.37 -7.49
CA LYS A 437 6.72 -8.88 -8.83
C LYS A 437 6.22 -7.75 -9.71
N ILE A 438 6.49 -7.83 -11.02
CA ILE A 438 5.93 -6.88 -11.98
C ILE A 438 4.40 -6.88 -11.89
N LEU A 439 3.82 -5.70 -11.67
CA LEU A 439 2.38 -5.52 -11.53
C LEU A 439 1.69 -5.79 -12.88
N ARG A 440 0.60 -6.55 -12.82
CA ARG A 440 -0.32 -6.74 -13.94
C ARG A 440 -1.58 -5.91 -13.73
N SER A 441 -1.88 -5.07 -14.71
CA SER A 441 -3.08 -4.25 -14.79
C SER A 441 -4.09 -4.89 -15.73
N SER A 442 -5.38 -4.71 -15.43
CA SER A 442 -6.46 -5.02 -16.38
C SER A 442 -6.62 -3.96 -17.47
N HIS A 443 -5.98 -2.79 -17.32
CA HIS A 443 -6.00 -1.76 -18.36
C HIS A 443 -5.16 -2.21 -19.57
N PRO A 444 -5.69 -2.22 -20.80
CA PRO A 444 -5.00 -2.78 -21.96
C PRO A 444 -3.68 -2.08 -22.28
N ASP A 445 -3.59 -0.77 -22.02
CA ASP A 445 -2.38 0.00 -22.29
C ASP A 445 -1.36 -0.06 -21.16
N LEU A 446 -1.76 -0.48 -19.95
CA LEU A 446 -0.83 -0.73 -18.84
C LEU A 446 -0.38 -2.19 -18.79
N GLY A 447 -1.28 -3.13 -19.10
CA GLY A 447 -1.00 -4.55 -19.27
C GLY A 447 -0.06 -5.13 -18.21
N LEU A 448 1.09 -5.64 -18.64
CA LEU A 448 2.20 -5.93 -17.73
C LEU A 448 3.05 -4.66 -17.60
N MET A 449 3.13 -4.09 -16.40
CA MET A 449 3.79 -2.80 -16.16
C MET A 449 5.32 -2.94 -16.07
N ASP A 450 5.95 -3.44 -17.13
CA ASP A 450 7.39 -3.65 -17.27
C ASP A 450 7.93 -2.77 -18.40
N MET A 451 8.76 -1.78 -18.06
CA MET A 451 9.37 -0.85 -19.02
C MET A 451 8.35 -0.24 -20.00
N LEU A 452 7.22 0.26 -19.48
CA LEU A 452 6.25 1.01 -20.27
C LEU A 452 6.80 2.42 -20.56
N PRO A 453 6.55 3.03 -21.72
CA PRO A 453 6.94 4.41 -21.96
C PRO A 453 6.44 5.33 -20.84
N ALA A 454 7.33 6.14 -20.27
CA ALA A 454 6.98 6.94 -19.10
C ALA A 454 5.82 7.91 -19.40
N GLU A 455 5.76 8.44 -20.62
CA GLU A 455 4.66 9.31 -21.06
C GLU A 455 3.30 8.61 -21.06
N ASP A 456 3.22 7.33 -21.38
CA ASP A 456 1.96 6.59 -21.39
C ASP A 456 1.44 6.37 -19.96
N VAL A 457 2.34 5.98 -19.03
CA VAL A 457 1.99 5.79 -17.62
C VAL A 457 1.63 7.12 -16.95
N LEU A 458 2.43 8.16 -17.17
CA LEU A 458 2.19 9.49 -16.62
C LEU A 458 0.92 10.10 -17.21
N GLY A 459 0.70 9.97 -18.52
CA GLY A 459 -0.51 10.41 -19.20
C GLY A 459 -1.77 9.76 -18.62
N TYR A 460 -1.76 8.43 -18.43
CA TYR A 460 -2.85 7.70 -17.79
C TYR A 460 -3.18 8.25 -16.39
N LEU A 461 -2.17 8.41 -15.53
CA LEU A 461 -2.34 8.90 -14.17
C LEU A 461 -2.81 10.37 -14.15
N GLU A 462 -2.20 11.23 -14.96
CA GLU A 462 -2.55 12.64 -15.08
C GLU A 462 -3.95 12.85 -15.69
N ASP A 463 -4.42 11.96 -16.56
CA ASP A 463 -5.81 12.02 -17.05
C ASP A 463 -6.82 11.68 -15.96
N LEU A 464 -6.46 10.79 -15.02
CA LEU A 464 -7.29 10.50 -13.85
C LEU A 464 -7.34 11.67 -12.87
N VAL A 465 -6.20 12.30 -12.53
CA VAL A 465 -6.13 13.22 -11.37
C VAL A 465 -5.84 14.68 -11.75
N GLY A 466 -5.51 14.94 -13.01
CA GLY A 466 -4.96 16.20 -13.50
C GLY A 466 -3.47 16.33 -13.17
N GLN A 467 -2.72 17.05 -14.01
CA GLN A 467 -1.33 17.41 -13.70
C GLN A 467 -1.26 18.11 -12.34
N GLY A 468 -0.33 17.68 -11.48
CA GLY A 468 -0.20 18.17 -10.11
C GLY A 468 -1.50 18.05 -9.28
N ALA A 469 -2.30 17.01 -9.52
CA ALA A 469 -3.60 16.77 -8.89
C ALA A 469 -4.67 17.87 -9.11
N SER A 470 -4.51 18.67 -10.18
CA SER A 470 -5.38 19.84 -10.46
C SER A 470 -6.88 19.53 -10.57
N ARG A 471 -7.27 18.30 -10.92
CA ARG A 471 -8.68 17.89 -11.03
C ARG A 471 -9.27 17.39 -9.71
N VAL A 472 -8.44 17.04 -8.73
CA VAL A 472 -8.88 16.35 -7.49
C VAL A 472 -9.81 17.22 -6.66
N LYS A 473 -9.45 18.49 -6.43
CA LYS A 473 -10.28 19.41 -5.63
C LYS A 473 -11.69 19.57 -6.21
N ALA A 474 -11.78 19.75 -7.54
CA ALA A 474 -13.07 19.85 -8.22
C ALA A 474 -13.87 18.54 -8.09
N ARG A 475 -13.24 17.38 -8.35
CA ARG A 475 -13.87 16.06 -8.20
C ARG A 475 -14.40 15.81 -6.79
N CYS A 476 -13.68 16.24 -5.77
CA CYS A 476 -14.13 16.12 -4.38
C CYS A 476 -15.36 16.96 -4.06
N GLN A 477 -15.52 18.10 -4.75
CA GLN A 477 -16.64 19.03 -4.58
C GLN A 477 -17.84 18.70 -5.48
N GLU A 478 -17.67 17.87 -6.50
CA GLU A 478 -18.75 17.40 -7.37
C GLU A 478 -19.74 16.52 -6.59
N GLN A 479 -20.66 17.16 -5.88
CA GLN A 479 -21.98 16.59 -5.66
C GLN A 479 -22.72 16.75 -6.98
N LYS A 480 -22.73 15.72 -7.84
CA LYS A 480 -23.68 15.73 -8.96
C LYS A 480 -25.07 15.98 -8.36
N LYS A 481 -25.61 17.18 -8.62
CA LYS A 481 -27.04 17.40 -8.73
C LYS A 481 -27.53 16.40 -9.78
N LEU A 482 -27.94 15.22 -9.32
CA LEU A 482 -28.74 14.27 -10.08
C LEU A 482 -30.15 14.36 -9.53
#